data_AF-A0A843I5B7-F1
#
_entry.id   AF-A0A843I5B7-F1
#
_cell.length_a   1.000
_cell.length_b   1.000
_cell.length_c   1.000
_cell.angle_alpha   90.00
_cell.angle_beta   90.00
_cell.angle_gamma   90.00
#
_symmetry.space_group_name_H-M   'P 1'
#
loop_
_entity.id
_entity.type
_entity.pdbx_description
1 polymer ?
#
loop_
_entity_poly.entity_id
_entity_poly.type
_entity_poly.pdbx_seq_one_letter_code
_entity_poly.pdbx_strand_id
1 'polypeptide(L)'
;MTKKNHAQPDNHPKSNQEERETKILNLLCNTSLVLMTMLTEAVSQVFTSITKEMVTALSTGMGSSQDVSASLNGLEKNIPEKLRAELMTMKNDLQKQLNEKKQELTGLLSDPRFDEGIAIAERASVSLPKLTQDLDERALFGYLALL
;
A
#
# COMPACT_ATOMS: atom_id res chain seq x y z
N MET A 1 -8.58 53.28 5.86
CA MET A 1 -7.67 52.34 6.56
C MET A 1 -8.35 50.98 6.62
N THR A 2 -7.99 50.09 5.71
CA THR A 2 -8.66 48.81 5.45
C THR A 2 -8.02 47.71 6.29
N LYS A 3 -8.74 47.14 7.26
CA LYS A 3 -8.27 45.98 8.05
C LYS A 3 -8.29 44.74 7.17
N LYS A 4 -7.11 44.28 6.73
CA LYS A 4 -6.90 42.93 6.21
C LYS A 4 -6.88 41.97 7.39
N ASN A 5 -7.97 41.23 7.61
CA ASN A 5 -7.93 40.05 8.47
C ASN A 5 -7.23 38.93 7.70
N HIS A 6 -6.03 38.58 8.16
CA HIS A 6 -5.33 37.36 7.77
C HIS A 6 -6.18 36.16 8.18
N ALA A 7 -6.60 35.36 7.21
CA ALA A 7 -7.05 34.00 7.47
C ALA A 7 -5.82 33.20 7.91
N GLN A 8 -5.81 32.82 9.18
CA GLN A 8 -4.83 31.89 9.75
C GLN A 8 -5.17 30.48 9.23
N PRO A 9 -4.21 29.71 8.69
CA PRO A 9 -4.50 28.35 8.24
C PRO A 9 -4.79 27.46 9.45
N ASP A 10 -5.94 26.80 9.44
CA ASP A 10 -6.35 25.78 10.40
C ASP A 10 -5.36 24.60 10.38
N ASN A 11 -4.34 24.67 11.23
CA ASN A 11 -3.55 23.51 11.63
C ASN A 11 -4.27 22.82 12.79
N HIS A 12 -5.41 22.19 12.49
CA HIS A 12 -5.99 21.24 13.43
C HIS A 12 -5.14 19.94 13.41
N PRO A 13 -4.52 19.54 14.53
CA PRO A 13 -3.92 18.21 14.61
C PRO A 13 -5.04 17.19 14.40
N LYS A 14 -4.90 16.33 13.38
CA LYS A 14 -5.80 15.19 13.17
C LYS A 14 -5.99 14.48 14.50
N SER A 15 -7.22 14.23 14.90
CA SER A 15 -7.46 13.56 16.17
C SER A 15 -6.80 12.17 16.12
N ASN A 16 -6.30 11.67 17.26
CA ASN A 16 -5.66 10.35 17.34
C ASN A 16 -6.56 9.23 16.77
N GLN A 17 -7.87 9.43 16.81
CA GLN A 17 -8.88 8.54 16.25
C GLN A 17 -8.95 8.61 14.72
N GLU A 18 -8.87 9.80 14.11
CA GLU A 18 -8.84 9.95 12.65
C GLU A 18 -7.57 9.33 12.05
N GLU A 19 -6.43 9.48 12.72
CA GLU A 19 -5.19 8.81 12.29
C GLU A 19 -5.33 7.29 12.37
N ARG A 20 -5.85 6.77 13.48
CA ARG A 20 -6.13 5.34 13.67
C ARG A 20 -7.05 4.80 12.58
N GLU A 21 -8.17 5.45 12.32
CA GLU A 21 -9.10 5.08 11.25
C GLU A 21 -8.43 5.10 9.88
N THR A 22 -7.59 6.11 9.60
CA THR A 22 -6.83 6.18 8.35
C THR A 22 -5.90 4.98 8.20
N LYS A 23 -5.20 4.58 9.27
CA LYS A 23 -4.34 3.38 9.26
C LYS A 23 -5.15 2.11 9.00
N ILE A 24 -6.35 1.98 9.58
CA ILE A 24 -7.23 0.83 9.36
C ILE A 24 -7.67 0.77 7.89
N LEU A 25 -8.14 1.89 7.35
CA LEU A 25 -8.63 1.95 5.96
C LEU A 25 -7.51 1.69 4.96
N ASN A 26 -6.31 2.23 5.21
CA ASN A 26 -5.13 1.93 4.40
C ASN A 26 -4.77 0.45 4.47
N LEU A 27 -4.73 -0.13 5.68
CA LEU A 27 -4.42 -1.55 5.85
C LEU A 27 -5.42 -2.44 5.13
N LEU A 28 -6.71 -2.15 5.24
CA LEU A 28 -7.78 -2.86 4.53
C LEU A 28 -7.64 -2.73 3.01
N CYS A 29 -7.44 -1.51 2.51
CA CYS A 29 -7.29 -1.25 1.08
C CYS A 29 -6.06 -1.97 0.51
N ASN A 30 -4.90 -1.75 1.10
CA ASN A 30 -3.63 -2.27 0.61
C ASN A 30 -3.61 -3.80 0.67
N THR A 31 -4.09 -4.40 1.76
CA THR A 31 -4.14 -5.87 1.89
C THR A 31 -5.12 -6.48 0.89
N SER A 32 -6.31 -5.89 0.72
CA SER A 32 -7.31 -6.36 -0.25
C SER A 32 -6.77 -6.28 -1.67
N LEU A 33 -6.11 -5.17 -2.01
CA LEU A 33 -5.52 -4.98 -3.33
C LEU A 33 -4.43 -6.02 -3.60
N VAL A 34 -3.53 -6.25 -2.65
CA VAL A 34 -2.47 -7.26 -2.75
C VAL A 34 -3.07 -8.67 -2.92
N LEU A 35 -4.10 -9.02 -2.15
CA LEU A 35 -4.79 -10.32 -2.27
C LEU A 35 -5.53 -10.49 -3.60
N MET A 36 -6.30 -9.48 -4.05
CA MET A 36 -7.01 -9.52 -5.33
C MET A 36 -6.05 -9.66 -6.51
N THR A 37 -4.91 -8.97 -6.42
CA THR A 37 -3.89 -8.98 -7.45
C THR A 37 -3.22 -10.37 -7.54
N MET A 38 -2.99 -11.06 -6.41
CA MET A 38 -2.52 -12.45 -6.41
C MET A 38 -3.50 -13.43 -7.09
N LEU A 39 -4.80 -13.20 -6.95
CA LEU A 39 -5.83 -14.06 -7.54
C LEU A 39 -6.05 -13.82 -9.04
N THR A 40 -5.43 -12.78 -9.61
CA THR A 40 -5.61 -12.42 -11.02
C THR A 40 -4.59 -13.15 -11.89
N GLU A 41 -5.08 -13.92 -12.86
CA GLU A 41 -4.27 -14.79 -13.73
C GLU A 41 -3.22 -14.01 -14.56
N ALA A 42 -3.56 -12.78 -14.98
CA ALA A 42 -2.65 -11.86 -15.67
C ALA A 42 -1.45 -11.45 -14.82
N VAL A 43 -1.62 -11.40 -13.50
CA VAL A 43 -0.57 -11.02 -12.55
C VAL A 43 0.33 -12.22 -12.27
N SER A 44 -0.25 -13.42 -12.13
CA SER A 44 0.48 -14.68 -11.92
C SER A 44 1.59 -14.94 -12.96
N GLN A 45 1.36 -14.59 -14.24
CA GLN A 45 2.37 -14.74 -15.31
C GLN A 45 3.53 -13.74 -15.17
N VAL A 46 3.23 -12.49 -14.82
CA VAL A 46 4.21 -11.44 -14.56
C VAL A 46 5.03 -11.83 -13.32
N PHE A 47 4.37 -12.32 -12.27
CA PHE A 47 4.98 -12.85 -11.06
C PHE A 47 5.92 -14.00 -11.31
N THR A 48 5.49 -15.02 -12.04
CA THR A 48 6.34 -16.18 -12.34
C THR A 48 7.64 -15.77 -13.03
N SER A 49 7.59 -14.76 -13.90
CA SER A 49 8.77 -14.23 -14.59
C SER A 49 9.70 -13.48 -13.62
N ILE A 50 9.14 -12.67 -12.74
CA ILE A 50 9.85 -11.90 -11.71
C ILE A 50 10.48 -12.80 -10.66
N THR A 51 9.72 -13.73 -10.09
CA THR A 51 10.19 -14.66 -9.06
C THR A 51 11.37 -15.47 -9.60
N LYS A 52 11.35 -15.84 -10.89
CA LYS A 52 12.47 -16.51 -11.54
C LYS A 52 13.71 -15.61 -11.62
N GLU A 53 13.57 -14.34 -11.97
CA GLU A 53 14.69 -13.37 -12.00
C GLU A 53 15.25 -13.13 -10.58
N MET A 54 14.37 -12.97 -9.59
CA MET A 54 14.76 -12.73 -8.19
C MET A 54 15.42 -13.97 -7.56
N VAL A 55 14.90 -15.17 -7.80
CA VAL A 55 15.54 -16.44 -7.41
C VAL A 55 16.89 -16.60 -8.11
N THR A 56 17.03 -16.16 -9.36
CA THR A 56 18.32 -16.17 -10.07
C THR A 56 19.31 -15.19 -9.44
N ALA A 57 18.87 -14.00 -9.02
CA ALA A 57 19.71 -13.03 -8.33
C ALA A 57 20.13 -13.51 -6.92
N LEU A 58 19.23 -14.16 -6.19
CA LEU A 58 19.53 -14.74 -4.87
C LEU A 58 20.45 -15.96 -4.97
N SER A 59 20.27 -16.81 -6.00
CA SER A 59 21.11 -18.00 -6.20
C SER A 59 22.50 -17.68 -6.77
N THR A 60 22.68 -16.54 -7.43
CA THR A 60 24.00 -16.04 -7.88
C THR A 60 24.78 -15.27 -6.79
N GLY A 61 24.20 -15.10 -5.59
CA GLY A 61 24.99 -14.90 -4.36
C GLY A 61 25.18 -13.47 -3.87
N MET A 62 24.23 -12.56 -4.07
CA MET A 62 24.30 -11.21 -3.50
C MET A 62 23.00 -10.87 -2.75
N GLY A 63 22.90 -11.37 -1.50
CA GLY A 63 21.77 -11.16 -0.60
C GLY A 63 21.80 -9.80 0.11
N SER A 64 22.07 -8.72 -0.62
CA SER A 64 22.13 -7.36 -0.07
C SER A 64 20.86 -6.57 -0.37
N SER A 65 20.47 -5.64 0.52
CA SER A 65 19.30 -4.76 0.34
C SER A 65 19.34 -3.94 -0.95
N GLN A 66 20.54 -3.78 -1.53
CA GLN A 66 20.80 -3.06 -2.77
C GLN A 66 20.30 -3.84 -4.00
N ASP A 67 20.37 -5.17 -3.95
CA ASP A 67 19.90 -6.06 -5.02
C ASP A 67 18.38 -6.14 -5.06
N VAL A 68 17.72 -6.11 -3.88
CA VAL A 68 16.26 -5.99 -3.80
C VAL A 68 15.79 -4.69 -4.45
N SER A 69 16.48 -3.57 -4.21
CA SER A 69 16.14 -2.29 -4.86
C SER A 69 16.34 -2.33 -6.38
N ALA A 70 17.41 -2.97 -6.85
CA ALA A 70 17.66 -3.16 -8.29
C ALA A 70 16.60 -4.06 -8.93
N SER A 71 16.22 -5.15 -8.27
CA SER A 71 15.13 -6.03 -8.71
C SER A 71 13.79 -5.30 -8.73
N LEU A 72 13.48 -4.47 -7.73
CA LEU A 72 12.26 -3.64 -7.71
C LEU A 72 12.25 -2.59 -8.82
N ASN A 73 13.40 -2.01 -9.18
CA ASN A 73 13.51 -1.10 -10.32
C ASN A 73 13.36 -1.83 -11.67
N GLY A 74 13.81 -3.08 -11.76
CA GLY A 74 13.58 -3.94 -12.92
C GLY A 74 12.10 -4.33 -13.04
N LEU A 75 11.46 -4.62 -11.90
CA LEU A 75 10.03 -4.89 -11.75
C LEU A 75 9.20 -3.74 -12.32
N GLU A 76 9.50 -2.53 -11.88
CA GLU A 76 8.87 -1.31 -12.38
C GLU A 76 9.02 -1.23 -13.91
N LYS A 77 10.14 -1.62 -14.50
CA LYS A 77 10.28 -1.56 -15.97
C LYS A 77 9.56 -2.68 -16.72
N ASN A 78 9.35 -3.82 -16.07
CA ASN A 78 8.87 -5.05 -16.71
C ASN A 78 7.36 -5.27 -16.53
N ILE A 79 6.69 -4.51 -15.66
CA ILE A 79 5.24 -4.61 -15.50
C ILE A 79 4.54 -3.92 -16.67
N PRO A 80 3.63 -4.64 -17.39
CA PRO A 80 2.86 -4.04 -18.48
C PRO A 80 2.10 -2.80 -18.01
N GLU A 81 2.15 -1.72 -18.79
CA GLU A 81 1.46 -0.46 -18.48
C GLU A 81 -0.04 -0.66 -18.20
N LYS A 82 -0.66 -1.58 -18.93
CA LYS A 82 -2.05 -1.98 -18.71
C LYS A 82 -2.29 -2.50 -17.29
N LEU A 83 -1.38 -3.31 -16.76
CA LEU A 83 -1.51 -3.88 -15.42
C LEU A 83 -1.31 -2.81 -14.33
N ARG A 84 -0.41 -1.85 -14.55
CA ARG A 84 -0.29 -0.67 -13.68
C ARG A 84 -1.57 0.12 -13.62
N ALA A 85 -2.11 0.46 -14.78
CA ALA A 85 -3.32 1.24 -14.88
C ALA A 85 -4.47 0.53 -14.17
N GLU A 86 -4.64 -0.78 -14.42
CA GLU A 86 -5.67 -1.59 -13.74
C GLU A 86 -5.47 -1.65 -12.22
N LEU A 87 -4.23 -1.84 -11.74
CA LEU A 87 -3.93 -1.85 -10.30
C LEU A 87 -4.25 -0.51 -9.64
N MET A 88 -3.85 0.60 -10.27
CA MET A 88 -4.08 1.94 -9.75
C MET A 88 -5.55 2.33 -9.81
N THR A 89 -6.27 1.94 -10.87
CA THR A 89 -7.73 2.07 -10.94
C THR A 89 -8.39 1.30 -9.80
N MET A 90 -8.00 0.04 -9.57
CA MET A 90 -8.55 -0.78 -8.50
C MET A 90 -8.25 -0.19 -7.12
N LYS A 91 -7.04 0.35 -6.89
CA LYS A 91 -6.69 1.07 -5.66
C LYS A 91 -7.64 2.24 -5.43
N ASN A 92 -7.80 3.09 -6.45
CA ASN A 92 -8.64 4.29 -6.34
C ASN A 92 -10.11 3.94 -6.11
N ASP A 93 -10.63 2.92 -6.80
CA ASP A 93 -12.01 2.46 -6.64
C ASP A 93 -12.26 1.86 -5.26
N LEU A 94 -11.31 1.08 -4.72
CA LEU A 94 -11.40 0.54 -3.36
C LEU A 94 -11.33 1.64 -2.31
N GLN A 95 -10.40 2.60 -2.44
CA GLN A 95 -10.31 3.74 -1.54
C GLN A 95 -11.60 4.57 -1.56
N LYS A 96 -12.16 4.82 -2.75
CA LYS A 96 -13.43 5.51 -2.91
C LYS A 96 -14.56 4.77 -2.19
N GLN A 97 -14.72 3.47 -2.42
CA GLN A 97 -15.74 2.66 -1.77
C GLN A 97 -15.60 2.63 -0.25
N LEU A 98 -14.37 2.49 0.26
CA LEU A 98 -14.10 2.51 1.70
C LEU A 98 -14.44 3.88 2.32
N ASN A 99 -14.13 4.98 1.63
CA ASN A 99 -14.46 6.32 2.10
C ASN A 99 -15.96 6.60 2.08
N GLU A 100 -16.66 6.19 1.01
CA GLU A 100 -18.12 6.31 0.90
C GLU A 100 -18.82 5.50 1.99
N LYS A 101 -18.30 4.31 2.30
CA LYS A 101 -18.83 3.43 3.35
C LYS A 101 -18.27 3.71 4.73
N LYS A 102 -17.39 4.69 4.91
CA LYS A 102 -16.72 4.95 6.20
C LYS A 102 -17.73 5.12 7.33
N GLN A 103 -18.82 5.84 7.07
CA GLN A 103 -19.88 6.08 8.05
C GLN A 103 -20.60 4.77 8.46
N GLU A 104 -20.86 3.88 7.50
CA GLU A 104 -21.44 2.54 7.75
C GLU A 104 -20.46 1.65 8.54
N LEU A 105 -19.16 1.84 8.32
CA LEU A 105 -18.09 1.08 8.96
C LEU A 105 -17.71 1.63 10.33
N THR A 106 -18.17 2.81 10.75
CA THR A 106 -17.74 3.48 12.01
C THR A 106 -17.82 2.56 13.23
N GLY A 107 -18.90 1.78 13.36
CA GLY A 107 -19.08 0.83 14.46
C GLY A 107 -18.04 -0.31 14.43
N LEU A 108 -17.67 -0.77 13.24
CA LEU A 108 -16.63 -1.77 13.04
C LEU A 108 -15.24 -1.16 13.27
N LEU A 109 -14.96 0.03 12.72
CA LEU A 109 -13.68 0.73 12.86
C LEU A 109 -13.37 1.06 14.32
N SER A 110 -14.38 1.19 15.18
CA SER A 110 -14.22 1.39 16.61
C SER A 110 -13.77 0.14 17.39
N ASP A 111 -13.74 -1.03 16.75
CA ASP A 111 -13.33 -2.28 17.38
C ASP A 111 -11.83 -2.26 17.73
N PRO A 112 -11.44 -2.56 18.98
CA PRO A 112 -10.04 -2.56 19.41
C PRO A 112 -9.19 -3.65 18.75
N ARG A 113 -9.79 -4.70 18.16
CA ARG A 113 -9.04 -5.74 17.44
C ARG A 113 -8.28 -5.19 16.24
N PHE A 114 -8.71 -4.05 15.68
CA PHE A 114 -7.93 -3.36 14.65
C PHE A 114 -6.60 -2.81 15.16
N ASP A 115 -6.47 -2.52 16.45
CA ASP A 115 -5.21 -2.04 17.03
C ASP A 115 -4.14 -3.14 17.01
N GLU A 116 -4.55 -4.39 17.26
CA GLU A 116 -3.65 -5.55 17.12
C GLU A 116 -3.20 -5.71 15.66
N GLY A 117 -4.13 -5.57 14.71
CA GLY A 117 -3.83 -5.61 13.27
C GLY A 117 -2.83 -4.53 12.85
N ILE A 118 -3.02 -3.29 13.29
CA ILE A 118 -2.08 -2.18 13.08
C ILE A 118 -0.72 -2.54 13.68
N ALA A 119 -0.67 -3.00 14.93
CA ALA A 119 0.58 -3.33 15.61
C ALA A 119 1.34 -4.48 14.92
N ILE A 120 0.64 -5.46 14.34
CA ILE A 120 1.27 -6.53 13.54
C ILE A 120 1.89 -5.94 12.27
N ALA A 121 1.13 -5.15 11.52
CA ALA A 121 1.60 -4.53 10.29
C ALA A 121 2.77 -3.56 10.52
N GLU A 122 2.77 -2.83 11.64
CA GLU A 122 3.84 -1.89 12.00
C GLU A 122 5.11 -2.60 12.47
N ARG A 123 5.01 -3.78 13.09
CA ARG A 123 6.17 -4.57 13.55
C ARG A 123 6.95 -5.24 12.42
N ALA A 124 6.35 -5.49 11.27
CA ALA A 124 7.01 -6.17 10.15
C ALA A 124 8.25 -5.40 9.67
N SER A 125 9.44 -6.01 9.74
CA SER A 125 10.70 -5.41 9.29
C SER A 125 10.90 -5.60 7.78
N VAL A 126 10.07 -4.92 7.00
CA VAL A 126 10.21 -4.84 5.53
C VAL A 126 10.76 -3.46 5.15
N SER A 127 11.62 -3.41 4.13
CA SER A 127 12.19 -2.15 3.59
C SER A 127 11.22 -1.40 2.67
N LEU A 128 9.91 -1.53 2.92
CA LEU A 128 8.83 -0.89 2.17
C LEU A 128 8.00 -0.02 3.13
N PRO A 129 7.31 1.02 2.61
CA PRO A 129 6.33 1.75 3.41
C PRO A 129 5.31 0.79 4.02
N LYS A 130 4.87 1.02 5.26
CA LYS A 130 3.98 0.08 5.97
C LYS A 130 2.62 -0.02 5.28
N LEU A 131 1.98 -1.19 5.32
CA LEU A 131 0.62 -1.38 4.80
C LEU A 131 -0.43 -0.46 5.45
N THR A 132 -0.13 0.14 6.61
CA THR A 132 -0.98 1.14 7.28
C THR A 132 -0.84 2.55 6.68
N GLN A 133 0.10 2.77 5.77
CA GLN A 133 0.32 4.04 5.07
C GLN A 133 -0.40 4.04 3.71
N ASP A 134 -0.55 5.22 3.10
CA ASP A 134 -0.98 5.31 1.72
C ASP A 134 0.19 4.89 0.81
N LEU A 135 0.03 3.77 0.11
CA LEU A 135 1.09 3.18 -0.70
C LEU A 135 1.06 3.74 -2.10
N ASP A 136 2.18 4.26 -2.57
CA ASP A 136 2.34 4.56 -3.99
C ASP A 136 2.42 3.28 -4.83
N GLU A 137 2.36 3.46 -6.14
CA GLU A 137 2.42 2.38 -7.11
C GLU A 137 3.65 1.47 -6.90
N ARG A 138 4.82 2.09 -6.67
CA ARG A 138 6.08 1.38 -6.48
C ARG A 138 6.06 0.53 -5.21
N ALA A 139 5.53 1.05 -4.11
CA ALA A 139 5.39 0.29 -2.87
C ALA A 139 4.42 -0.88 -3.03
N LEU A 140 3.29 -0.69 -3.71
CA LEU A 140 2.34 -1.77 -4.00
C LEU A 140 2.98 -2.89 -4.81
N PHE A 141 3.70 -2.57 -5.87
CA PHE A 141 4.43 -3.57 -6.64
C PHE A 141 5.56 -4.22 -5.84
N GLY A 142 6.20 -3.46 -4.95
CA GLY A 142 7.17 -4.03 -4.01
C GLY A 142 6.55 -5.07 -3.09
N TYR A 143 5.35 -4.84 -2.57
CA TYR A 143 4.65 -5.85 -1.78
C TYR A 143 4.26 -7.07 -2.58
N LEU A 144 3.79 -6.86 -3.81
CA LEU A 144 3.48 -7.96 -4.69
C LEU A 144 4.74 -8.80 -4.95
N ALA A 145 5.89 -8.19 -5.26
CA ALA A 145 7.18 -8.87 -5.49
C ALA A 145 7.69 -9.75 -4.34
N LEU A 146 7.22 -9.52 -3.11
CA LEU A 146 7.61 -10.29 -1.93
C LEU A 146 6.76 -11.56 -1.71
N LEU A 147 5.72 -11.76 -2.52
CA LEU A 147 4.79 -12.89 -2.46
C LEU A 147 5.12 -13.92 -3.55
#